data_AF-A0A955PWP4-F1
#
_entry.id   AF-A0A955PWP4-F1
#
_cell.length_a   1.000
_cell.length_b   1.000
_cell.length_c   1.000
_cell.angle_alpha   90.00
_cell.angle_beta   90.00
_cell.angle_gamma   90.00
#
_symmetry.space_group_name_H-M   'P 1'
#
loop_
_entity.id
_entity.type
_entity.pdbx_description
1 polymer ?
#
loop_
_entity_poly.entity_id
_entity_poly.type
_entity_poly.pdbx_seq_one_letter_code
_entity_poly.pdbx_strand_id
1 'polypeptide(L)' 'MALIRFLICFLVFLVFPTAPAWADVDIDMLKKGVVKVTAEFGNRQKVGTGFVAGQGKKHVFIVTASHV' A
#
# COMPACT_ATOMS: atom_id res chain seq x y z
N MET A 1 -19.08 -35.58 22.54
CA MET A 1 -17.72 -34.99 22.42
C MET A 1 -17.20 -34.93 20.99
N ALA A 2 -17.49 -35.91 20.11
CA ALA A 2 -17.03 -35.90 18.72
C ALA A 2 -17.62 -34.75 17.86
N LEU A 3 -18.91 -34.43 18.04
CA LEU A 3 -19.59 -33.37 17.28
C LEU A 3 -18.97 -31.98 17.49
N ILE A 4 -18.59 -31.66 18.74
CA ILE A 4 -17.97 -30.38 19.09
C ILE A 4 -16.59 -30.26 18.46
N ARG A 5 -15.80 -31.34 18.46
CA ARG A 5 -14.48 -31.37 17.80
C ARG A 5 -14.61 -31.17 16.29
N PHE A 6 -15.62 -31.76 15.67
CA PHE A 6 -15.89 -31.59 14.24
C PHE A 6 -16.32 -30.16 13.90
N LEU A 7 -17.18 -29.55 14.74
CA LEU A 7 -17.61 -28.17 14.58
C LEU A 7 -16.43 -27.19 14.68
N ILE A 8 -15.53 -27.41 15.63
CA ILE A 8 -14.33 -26.58 15.80
C ILE A 8 -13.40 -26.71 14.58
N CYS A 9 -13.16 -27.92 14.09
CA CYS A 9 -12.35 -28.13 12.87
C CYS A 9 -12.96 -27.47 11.64
N PHE A 10 -14.29 -27.54 11.48
CA PHE A 10 -15.01 -26.91 10.38
C PHE A 10 -14.94 -25.37 10.46
N LEU A 11 -15.06 -24.81 11.66
CA LEU A 11 -14.93 -23.36 11.89
C LEU A 11 -13.53 -22.85 11.56
N VAL A 12 -12.48 -23.60 11.94
CA VAL A 12 -11.09 -23.28 11.60
C VAL A 12 -10.89 -23.35 10.08
N PHE A 13 -11.39 -24.40 9.42
CA PHE A 13 -11.27 -24.54 7.97
C PHE A 13 -12.01 -23.45 7.19
N LEU A 14 -13.03 -22.80 7.76
CA LEU A 14 -13.75 -21.69 7.15
C LEU A 14 -13.01 -20.36 7.24
N VAL A 15 -12.13 -20.18 8.25
CA VAL A 15 -11.34 -18.96 8.46
C VAL A 15 -10.04 -18.95 7.63
N PHE A 16 -9.47 -20.12 7.33
CA PHE A 16 -8.24 -20.23 6.54
C PHE A 16 -8.34 -19.79 5.05
N PRO A 17 -9.43 -20.02 4.29
CA PRO A 17 -9.49 -19.64 2.89
C PRO A 17 -9.81 -18.15 2.68
N THR A 18 -10.22 -17.41 3.71
CA THR A 18 -10.71 -16.03 3.57
C THR A 18 -9.64 -14.95 3.73
N ALA A 19 -8.36 -15.30 3.86
CA ALA A 19 -7.32 -14.32 4.14
C ALA A 19 -6.19 -14.24 3.10
N PRO A 20 -6.45 -14.01 1.78
CA PRO A 20 -5.45 -13.46 0.89
C PRO A 20 -5.54 -11.93 0.84
N ALA A 21 -6.03 -11.25 1.88
CA ALA A 21 -6.14 -9.78 1.87
C ALA A 21 -4.78 -9.06 1.77
N TRP A 22 -3.68 -9.78 2.01
CA TRP A 22 -2.31 -9.25 2.01
C TRP A 22 -1.38 -9.94 0.99
N ALA A 23 -1.85 -10.96 0.27
CA ALA A 23 -0.97 -11.80 -0.56
C ALA A 23 -0.76 -11.27 -2.00
N ASP A 24 -1.69 -10.46 -2.52
CA ASP A 24 -1.66 -9.96 -3.91
C ASP A 24 -1.47 -8.45 -3.99
N VAL A 25 -0.69 -7.86 -3.09
CA VAL A 25 -0.26 -6.47 -3.27
C VAL A 25 0.84 -6.45 -4.33
N ASP A 26 0.42 -6.31 -5.59
CA ASP A 26 1.33 -6.18 -6.74
C ASP A 26 2.20 -4.92 -6.58
N ILE A 27 3.46 -5.15 -6.20
CA ILE A 27 4.46 -4.10 -6.03
C ILE A 27 4.68 -3.35 -7.34
N ASP A 28 4.53 -4.00 -8.50
CA ASP A 28 4.70 -3.33 -9.78
C ASP A 28 3.54 -2.39 -10.09
N MET A 29 2.36 -2.64 -9.52
CA MET A 29 1.27 -1.67 -9.53
C MET A 29 1.57 -0.47 -8.62
N LEU A 30 2.13 -0.70 -7.42
CA LEU A 30 2.51 0.37 -6.49
C LEU A 30 3.63 1.25 -7.04
N LYS A 31 4.66 0.68 -7.68
CA LYS A 31 5.79 1.42 -8.26
C LYS A 31 5.35 2.48 -9.27
N LYS A 32 4.25 2.26 -10.00
CA LYS A 32 3.71 3.22 -10.97
C LYS A 32 3.27 4.54 -10.33
N GLY A 33 2.89 4.52 -9.05
CA GLY A 33 2.51 5.72 -8.29
C GLY A 33 3.68 6.41 -7.60
N VAL A 34 4.86 5.78 -7.55
CA VAL A 34 6.05 6.33 -6.89
C VAL A 34 6.76 7.31 -7.82
N VAL A 35 7.04 8.51 -7.31
CA VAL A 35 7.69 9.58 -8.08
C VAL A 35 8.92 10.10 -7.35
N LYS A 36 9.93 10.51 -8.13
CA LYS A 36 11.09 11.24 -7.61
C LYS A 36 10.70 12.71 -7.42
N VAL A 37 10.83 13.21 -6.20
CA VAL A 37 10.62 14.62 -5.86
C VAL A 37 11.99 15.27 -5.74
N THR A 38 12.20 16.34 -6.49
CA THR A 38 13.42 17.16 -6.41
C THR A 38 13.00 18.57 -6.04
N ALA A 39 13.44 19.02 -4.87
CA ALA A 39 13.17 20.35 -4.37
C ALA A 39 14.47 21.16 -4.42
N GLU A 40 14.42 22.31 -5.08
CA GLU A 40 15.56 23.22 -5.22
C GLU A 40 15.30 24.48 -4.41
N PHE A 41 16.18 24.74 -3.44
CA PHE A 41 16.13 25.93 -2.59
C PHE A 41 17.49 26.62 -2.65
N GLY A 42 17.58 27.68 -3.46
CA GLY A 42 18.83 28.39 -3.71
C GLY A 42 19.85 27.50 -4.40
N ASN A 43 21.02 27.29 -3.78
CA ASN A 43 22.09 26.43 -4.31
C ASN A 43 22.08 25.01 -3.71
N ARG A 44 21.01 24.63 -3.01
CA ARG A 44 20.85 23.29 -2.40
C ARG A 44 19.72 22.55 -3.10
N GLN A 45 20.01 21.32 -3.49
CA GLN A 45 19.04 20.38 -4.03
C GLN A 45 18.76 19.31 -2.99
N LYS A 46 17.48 19.07 -2.71
CA LYS A 46 17.04 17.90 -1.97
C LYS A 46 16.28 16.97 -2.89
N VAL A 47 16.59 15.68 -2.76
CA VAL A 47 15.98 14.62 -3.55
C VAL A 47 15.33 13.66 -2.58
N GLY A 48 14.08 13.30 -2.85
CA GLY A 48 13.40 12.23 -2.16
C GLY A 48 12.30 11.62 -3.01
N THR A 49 11.39 10.96 -2.33
CA THR A 49 10.39 10.12 -2.97
C THR A 49 9.00 10.52 -2.47
N GLY A 50 8.05 10.60 -3.39
CA GLY A 50 6.66 10.82 -3.10
C GLY A 50 5.78 9.76 -3.75
N PHE A 51 4.49 9.78 -3.42
CA PHE A 51 3.48 8.92 -4.01
C PHE A 51 2.32 9.76 -4.56
N VAL A 52 1.85 9.44 -5.75
CA VAL A 52 0.66 10.07 -6.34
C VAL A 52 -0.58 9.62 -5.59
N ALA A 53 -1.14 10.49 -4.77
CA ALA A 53 -2.33 10.21 -3.96
C ALA A 53 -3.64 10.47 -4.72
N GLY A 54 -3.60 11.24 -5.80
CA GLY A 54 -4.77 11.50 -6.64
C GLY A 54 -4.51 12.50 -7.75
N GLN A 55 -5.41 12.56 -8.71
CA GLN A 55 -5.35 13.47 -9.84
C GLN A 55 -6.69 14.21 -9.97
N GLY A 56 -6.64 15.54 -9.88
CA GLY A 56 -7.76 16.40 -10.25
C GLY A 56 -7.71 16.76 -11.74
N LYS A 57 -8.66 17.58 -12.20
CA LYS A 57 -8.78 17.94 -13.63
C LYS A 57 -7.55 18.64 -14.23
N LYS A 58 -6.76 19.32 -13.40
CA LYS A 58 -5.57 20.09 -13.81
C LYS A 58 -4.40 20.01 -12.83
N HIS A 59 -4.47 19.12 -11.83
CA HIS A 59 -3.45 19.03 -10.79
C HIS A 59 -3.28 17.58 -10.33
N VAL A 60 -2.08 17.25 -9.85
CA VAL A 60 -1.74 15.95 -9.28
C VAL A 60 -1.34 16.19 -7.82
N PHE A 61 -1.91 15.41 -6.91
CA PHE A 61 -1.58 15.44 -5.50
C PHE A 61 -0.49 14.39 -5.24
N ILE A 62 0.64 14.85 -4.70
CA ILE A 62 1.76 13.98 -4.31
C ILE A 62 1.91 14.08 -2.80
N VAL A 63 1.91 12.93 -2.13
CA VAL A 63 2.25 12.82 -0.71
C VAL A 63 3.73 12.52 -0.60
N THR A 64 4.46 13.33 0.16
CA THR A 64 5.90 13.18 0.43
C THR A 64 6.16 13.50 1.90
N ALA A 65 7.31 13.06 2.42
CA ALA A 65 7.72 13.43 3.77
C ALA A 65 8.10 14.93 3.81
N SER A 66 7.80 15.61 4.92
CA SER A 66 8.05 17.05 5.06
C SER A 66 9.52 17.46 5.01
N HIS A 67 10.45 16.52 5.20
CA HIS A 67 11.89 16.77 5.22
C HIS A 67 12.57 16.57 3.85
N VAL A 68 11.84 15.96 2.90
CA VAL A 68 12.23 15.81 1.49
C VAL A 68 12.15 17.18 0.82
#